data_AF-A0A135VIF9-F1
#
_entry.id   AF-A0A135VIF9-F1
#
_cell.length_a   1.000
_cell.length_b   1.000
_cell.length_c   1.000
_cell.angle_alpha   90.00
_cell.angle_beta   90.00
_cell.angle_gamma   90.00
#
_symmetry.space_group_name_H-M   'P 1'
#
loop_
_entity.id
_entity.type
_entity.pdbx_description
1 polymer ?
#
loop_
_entity_poly.entity_id
_entity_poly.type
_entity_poly.pdbx_seq_one_letter_code
_entity_poly.pdbx_strand_id
1 'polypeptide(L)'
;MYFILAALITYSIAVWGEQITGELKPVFVVMFCIGVLCDTTGTTIMALNLDAGGTILDPLDAIFHSVTGLAAILLMLIHAIWAIRVLLRADEVSAARFHRFSKFVWLFWLVPFFSPMVAQMF
;
A
#
# COMPACT_ATOMS: atom_id res chain seq x y z
N MET A 1 1.68 14.13 -5.02
CA MET A 1 3.01 13.55 -4.74
C MET A 1 3.24 13.28 -3.25
N TYR A 2 3.12 14.28 -2.36
CA TYR A 2 3.46 14.11 -0.93
C TYR A 2 2.72 12.97 -0.22
N PHE A 3 1.44 12.76 -0.51
CA PHE A 3 0.65 11.66 0.08
C PHE A 3 1.16 10.27 -0.31
N ILE A 4 1.51 10.04 -1.58
CA ILE A 4 2.01 8.74 -2.05
C ILE A 4 3.39 8.43 -1.44
N LEU A 5 4.27 9.44 -1.29
CA LEU A 5 5.55 9.25 -0.59
C LEU A 5 5.36 9.00 0.92
N ALA A 6 4.40 9.69 1.55
CA ALA A 6 4.04 9.41 2.94
C ALA A 6 3.51 7.98 3.10
N ALA A 7 2.69 7.50 2.16
CA ALA A 7 2.20 6.12 2.12
C ALA A 7 3.37 5.13 1.98
N LEU A 8 4.29 5.38 1.05
CA LEU A 8 5.50 4.58 0.86
C LEU A 8 6.30 4.43 2.15
N ILE A 9 6.59 5.55 2.82
CA ILE A 9 7.40 5.56 4.04
C ILE A 9 6.66 4.86 5.17
N THR A 10 5.43 5.27 5.46
CA THR A 10 4.66 4.75 6.61
C THR A 10 4.33 3.27 6.45
N TYR A 11 3.90 2.84 5.26
CA TYR A 11 3.57 1.44 4.99
C TYR A 11 4.83 0.56 5.00
N SER A 12 5.95 1.04 4.47
CA SER A 12 7.21 0.28 4.52
C SER A 12 7.73 0.15 5.95
N ILE A 13 7.66 1.20 6.77
CA ILE A 13 8.06 1.12 8.18
C ILE A 13 7.15 0.14 8.93
N ALA A 14 5.84 0.14 8.65
CA ALA A 14 4.91 -0.81 9.26
C ALA A 14 5.29 -2.25 8.95
N VAL A 15 5.49 -2.58 7.67
CA VAL A 15 5.85 -3.94 7.19
C VAL A 15 7.21 -4.37 7.72
N TRP A 16 8.26 -3.59 7.47
CA TRP A 16 9.60 -4.00 7.86
C TRP A 16 9.81 -3.94 9.38
N GLY A 17 9.14 -3.01 10.06
CA GLY A 17 9.18 -2.90 11.52
C GLY A 17 8.63 -4.14 12.22
N GLU A 18 7.48 -4.68 11.77
CA GLU A 18 6.97 -5.93 12.32
C GLU A 18 7.87 -7.13 12.00
N GLN A 19 8.50 -7.17 10.82
CA GLN A 19 9.40 -8.28 10.46
C GLN A 19 10.66 -8.31 11.33
N ILE A 20 11.23 -7.13 11.57
CA ILE A 20 12.48 -6.98 12.33
C ILE A 20 12.23 -7.25 13.81
N THR A 21 11.12 -6.77 14.35
CA THR A 21 10.78 -6.96 15.76
C THR A 21 10.20 -8.34 16.04
N GLY A 22 9.69 -9.04 15.02
CA GLY A 22 9.00 -10.32 15.18
C GLY A 22 7.64 -10.19 15.87
N GLU A 23 7.15 -8.97 16.06
CA GLU A 23 5.92 -8.69 16.82
C GLU A 23 5.09 -7.59 16.15
N LEU A 24 3.77 -7.80 16.13
CA LEU A 24 2.83 -6.78 15.65
C LEU A 24 2.48 -5.80 16.77
N LYS A 25 3.28 -4.74 16.92
CA LYS A 25 3.03 -3.66 17.90
C LYS A 25 1.90 -2.73 17.43
N PRO A 26 1.16 -2.08 18.36
CA PRO A 26 0.10 -1.12 18.01
C PRO A 26 0.57 0.01 17.09
N VAL A 27 1.82 0.46 17.24
CA VAL A 27 2.41 1.52 16.41
C VAL A 27 2.44 1.13 14.93
N PHE A 28 2.75 -0.13 14.60
CA PHE A 28 2.77 -0.59 13.21
C PHE A 28 1.36 -0.66 12.62
N VAL A 29 0.35 -1.01 13.43
CA VAL A 29 -1.06 -0.97 13.00
C VAL A 29 -1.50 0.45 12.68
N VAL A 30 -1.14 1.43 13.51
CA VAL A 30 -1.40 2.85 13.23
C VAL A 30 -0.72 3.28 11.93
N MET A 31 0.54 2.87 11.72
CA MET A 31 1.28 3.17 10.48
C MET A 31 0.66 2.50 9.24
N PHE A 32 0.15 1.27 9.34
CA PHE A 32 -0.61 0.62 8.27
C PHE A 32 -1.84 1.45 7.88
N CYS A 33 -2.62 1.90 8.86
CA CYS A 33 -3.79 2.72 8.63
C CYS A 33 -3.43 4.07 7.98
N ILE A 34 -2.41 4.76 8.48
CA ILE A 34 -1.93 6.01 7.88
C ILE A 34 -1.48 5.77 6.44
N GLY A 35 -0.72 4.70 6.18
CA GLY A 35 -0.27 4.35 4.84
C GLY A 35 -1.43 4.16 3.87
N VAL A 36 -2.46 3.40 4.26
CA VAL A 36 -3.67 3.20 3.45
C VAL A 36 -4.42 4.51 3.19
N LEU A 37 -4.59 5.35 4.23
CA LEU A 37 -5.27 6.64 4.10
C LEU A 37 -4.52 7.58 3.16
N CYS A 38 -3.20 7.66 3.30
CA CYS A 38 -2.34 8.47 2.45
C CYS A 38 -2.38 7.97 1.00
N ASP A 39 -2.31 6.66 0.77
CA ASP A 39 -2.34 6.10 -0.58
C ASP A 39 -3.69 6.37 -1.26
N THR A 40 -4.78 6.06 -0.57
CA THR A 40 -6.15 6.31 -1.06
C THR A 40 -6.38 7.80 -1.38
N THR A 41 -5.91 8.69 -0.51
CA THR A 41 -6.00 10.15 -0.74
C THR A 41 -5.16 10.56 -1.94
N GLY A 42 -3.92 10.07 -2.05
CA GLY A 42 -3.03 10.36 -3.16
C GLY A 42 -3.61 9.90 -4.50
N THR A 43 -4.12 8.66 -4.58
CA THR A 43 -4.75 8.09 -5.76
C THR A 43 -6.04 8.83 -6.13
N THR A 44 -6.86 9.23 -5.15
CA THR A 44 -8.07 10.02 -5.41
C THR A 44 -7.72 11.37 -6.04
N ILE A 45 -6.71 12.06 -5.50
CA ILE A 45 -6.22 13.33 -6.09
C ILE A 45 -5.66 13.09 -7.50
N MET A 46 -4.94 11.99 -7.74
CA MET A 46 -4.45 11.64 -9.08
C MET A 46 -5.60 11.43 -10.06
N ALA A 47 -6.64 10.68 -9.67
CA ALA A 47 -7.83 10.45 -10.50
C ALA A 47 -8.54 11.77 -10.86
N LEU A 48 -8.73 12.67 -9.89
CA LEU A 48 -9.33 13.98 -10.12
C LEU A 48 -8.49 14.85 -11.09
N ASN A 49 -7.17 14.75 -11.05
CA ASN A 49 -6.28 15.48 -11.96
C ASN A 49 -6.28 14.88 -13.39
N LEU A 50 -6.47 13.56 -13.52
CA LEU A 50 -6.61 12.90 -14.82
C LEU A 50 -7.88 13.37 -15.53
N ASP A 51 -9.00 13.46 -14.81
CA ASP A 51 -10.29 13.95 -15.34
C ASP A 51 -10.22 15.43 -15.78
N ALA A 52 -9.28 16.21 -15.21
CA ALA A 52 -9.00 17.58 -15.62
C ALA A 52 -8.13 17.70 -16.90
N GLY A 53 -7.85 16.57 -17.59
CA GLY A 53 -7.12 16.53 -18.86
C GLY A 53 -5.62 16.27 -18.75
N GLY A 54 -5.13 15.89 -17.57
CA GLY A 54 -3.70 15.64 -17.31
C GLY A 54 -3.29 14.18 -17.47
N THR A 55 -3.28 13.61 -18.69
CA THR A 55 -2.70 12.28 -18.95
C THR A 55 -1.33 12.38 -19.60
N ILE A 56 -0.32 11.85 -18.94
CA ILE A 56 1.09 11.74 -19.42
C ILE A 56 1.49 10.31 -19.78
N LEU A 57 0.58 9.33 -19.64
CA LEU A 57 0.83 7.92 -19.93
C LEU A 57 0.05 7.49 -21.17
N ASP A 58 0.60 6.51 -21.90
CA ASP A 58 -0.13 5.81 -22.94
C ASP A 58 -1.35 5.06 -22.36
N PRO A 59 -2.42 4.87 -23.16
CA PRO A 59 -3.68 4.30 -22.65
C PRO A 59 -3.53 2.92 -22.01
N LEU A 60 -2.65 2.07 -22.55
CA LEU A 60 -2.40 0.73 -22.02
C LEU A 60 -1.76 0.78 -20.63
N ASP A 61 -0.75 1.64 -20.44
CA ASP A 61 -0.04 1.81 -19.18
C ASP A 61 -0.93 2.48 -18.12
N ALA A 62 -1.80 3.40 -18.54
CA ALA A 62 -2.80 4.00 -17.67
C ALA A 62 -3.80 2.95 -17.12
N ILE A 63 -4.27 2.03 -17.98
CA ILE A 63 -5.15 0.93 -17.55
C ILE A 63 -4.40 -0.02 -16.60
N PHE A 64 -3.16 -0.40 -16.95
CA PHE A 64 -2.35 -1.27 -16.11
C PHE A 64 -2.11 -0.67 -14.72
N HIS A 65 -1.68 0.59 -14.65
CA HIS A 65 -1.43 1.31 -13.40
C HIS A 65 -2.71 1.42 -12.56
N SER A 66 -3.83 1.81 -13.16
CA SER A 66 -5.10 2.01 -12.42
C SER A 66 -5.65 0.70 -11.86
N VAL A 67 -5.62 -0.40 -12.62
CA VAL A 67 -6.09 -1.71 -12.16
C VAL A 67 -5.19 -2.27 -11.05
N THR A 68 -3.88 -2.25 -11.26
CA THR A 68 -2.92 -2.73 -10.24
C THR A 68 -2.94 -1.85 -8.98
N GLY A 69 -3.12 -0.53 -9.14
CA GLY A 69 -3.25 0.43 -8.05
C GLY A 69 -4.47 0.18 -7.18
N LEU A 70 -5.64 0.00 -7.80
CA LEU A 70 -6.87 -0.33 -7.07
C LEU A 70 -6.74 -1.66 -6.32
N ALA A 71 -6.18 -2.69 -6.99
CA ALA A 71 -5.94 -3.98 -6.36
C ALA A 71 -5.01 -3.86 -5.14
N ALA A 72 -3.97 -3.02 -5.24
CA ALA A 72 -3.04 -2.79 -4.14
C ALA A 72 -3.70 -2.08 -2.96
N ILE A 73 -4.49 -1.00 -3.18
CA ILE A 73 -5.21 -0.31 -2.11
C ILE A 73 -6.16 -1.26 -1.37
N LEU A 74 -6.92 -2.08 -2.11
CA LEU A 74 -7.82 -3.07 -1.51
C LEU A 74 -7.04 -4.10 -0.68
N LEU A 75 -5.92 -4.59 -1.20
CA LEU A 75 -5.07 -5.54 -0.50
C LEU A 75 -4.46 -4.94 0.77
N MET A 76 -3.98 -3.70 0.72
CA MET A 76 -3.47 -2.98 1.88
C MET A 76 -4.55 -2.74 2.94
N LEU A 77 -5.78 -2.41 2.52
CA LEU A 77 -6.91 -2.20 3.42
C LEU A 77 -7.29 -3.51 4.14
N ILE A 78 -7.42 -4.61 3.39
CA ILE A 78 -7.66 -5.94 3.96
C ILE A 78 -6.53 -6.30 4.94
N HIS A 79 -5.29 -6.01 4.58
CA HIS A 79 -4.12 -6.25 5.42
C HIS A 79 -4.15 -5.43 6.71
N ALA A 80 -4.48 -4.14 6.65
CA ALA A 80 -4.62 -3.28 7.82
C ALA A 80 -5.74 -3.75 8.77
N ILE A 81 -6.89 -4.15 8.22
CA ILE A 81 -7.99 -4.74 9.01
C ILE A 81 -7.55 -6.04 9.68
N TRP A 82 -6.80 -6.88 8.96
CA TRP A 82 -6.26 -8.11 9.53
C TRP A 82 -5.25 -7.81 10.65
N ALA A 83 -4.38 -6.81 10.49
CA ALA A 83 -3.44 -6.35 11.51
C ALA A 83 -4.17 -5.97 12.81
N ILE A 84 -5.26 -5.20 12.71
CA ILE A 84 -6.10 -4.84 13.86
C ILE A 84 -6.66 -6.10 14.53
N ARG A 85 -7.16 -7.08 13.76
CA ARG A 85 -7.69 -8.32 14.34
C ARG A 85 -6.61 -9.17 15.02
N VAL A 86 -5.41 -9.25 14.46
CA VAL A 86 -4.27 -9.97 15.06
C VAL A 86 -3.89 -9.32 16.38
N LEU A 87 -3.80 -7.99 16.40
CA LEU A 87 -3.48 -7.22 17.62
C LEU A 87 -4.52 -7.45 18.73
N LEU A 88 -5.82 -7.45 18.39
CA LEU A 88 -6.90 -7.61 19.37
C LEU A 88 -7.05 -9.04 19.90
N ARG A 89 -6.73 -10.06 19.10
CA ARG A 89 -6.94 -11.46 19.46
C ARG A 89 -5.73 -12.14 20.12
N ALA A 90 -4.56 -11.50 20.08
CA ALA A 90 -3.30 -12.04 20.61
C ALA A 90 -3.03 -13.50 20.17
N ASP A 91 -3.37 -13.82 18.91
CA ASP A 91 -3.23 -15.17 18.35
C ASP A 91 -1.89 -15.31 17.61
N GLU A 92 -0.99 -16.11 18.19
CA GLU A 92 0.35 -16.35 17.65
C GLU A 92 0.34 -17.02 16.27
N VAL A 93 -0.62 -17.90 15.99
CA VAL A 93 -0.74 -18.57 14.68
C VAL A 93 -1.14 -17.56 13.62
N SER A 94 -2.09 -16.68 13.95
CA SER A 94 -2.50 -15.59 13.06
C SER A 94 -1.38 -14.57 12.86
N ALA A 95 -0.60 -14.25 13.90
CA ALA A 95 0.56 -13.36 13.79
C ALA A 95 1.63 -13.94 12.84
N ALA A 96 2.00 -15.20 12.98
CA ALA A 96 2.97 -15.87 12.09
C ALA A 96 2.55 -15.82 10.61
N ARG A 97 1.25 -16.03 10.33
CA ARG A 97 0.70 -15.92 8.97
C ARG A 97 0.69 -14.48 8.47
N PHE A 98 0.32 -13.54 9.34
CA PHE A 98 0.34 -12.11 9.04
C PHE A 98 1.75 -11.65 8.63
N HIS A 99 2.78 -12.00 9.39
CA HIS A 99 4.17 -11.69 9.05
C HIS A 99 4.54 -12.16 7.65
N ARG A 100 4.23 -13.41 7.28
CA ARG A 100 4.56 -13.90 5.93
C ARG A 100 3.80 -13.15 4.85
N PHE A 101 2.52 -12.85 5.09
CA PHE A 101 1.65 -12.19 4.12
C PHE A 101 1.97 -10.71 3.94
N SER A 102 2.36 -10.01 5.00
CA SER A 102 2.70 -8.58 5.01
C SER A 102 3.77 -8.23 3.98
N LYS A 103 4.83 -9.03 3.88
CA LYS A 103 5.86 -8.87 2.83
C LYS A 103 5.31 -9.03 1.42
N PHE A 104 4.39 -9.98 1.22
CA PHE A 104 3.77 -10.18 -0.09
C PHE A 104 2.91 -8.98 -0.48
N VAL A 105 2.09 -8.46 0.45
CA VAL A 105 1.27 -7.27 0.20
C VAL A 105 2.13 -6.07 -0.14
N TRP A 106 3.23 -5.86 0.60
CA TRP A 106 4.17 -4.79 0.32
C TRP A 106 4.80 -4.88 -1.07
N LEU A 107 5.29 -6.07 -1.46
CA LEU A 107 5.84 -6.28 -2.80
C LEU A 107 4.81 -6.06 -3.90
N PHE A 108 3.57 -6.53 -3.70
CA PHE A 108 2.48 -6.32 -4.64
C PHE A 108 2.17 -4.82 -4.81
N TRP A 109 2.14 -4.07 -3.71
CA TRP A 109 1.88 -2.63 -3.74
C TRP A 109 2.97 -1.80 -4.41
N LEU A 110 4.22 -2.27 -4.44
CA LEU A 110 5.29 -1.58 -5.20
C LEU A 110 5.08 -1.62 -6.71
N VAL A 111 4.32 -2.58 -7.24
CA VAL A 111 4.06 -2.71 -8.69
C VAL A 111 3.37 -1.45 -9.26
N PRO A 112 2.19 -1.03 -8.76
CA PRO A 112 1.56 0.20 -9.24
C PRO A 112 2.36 1.46 -8.87
N PHE A 113 3.12 1.46 -7.78
CA PHE A 113 3.95 2.60 -7.42
C PHE A 113 5.02 2.90 -8.49
N PHE A 114 5.70 1.86 -9.00
CA PHE A 114 6.76 2.02 -10.00
C PHE A 114 6.27 1.99 -11.45
N SER A 115 5.05 1.51 -11.73
CA SER A 115 4.58 1.37 -13.12
C SER A 115 4.62 2.66 -13.95
N PRO A 116 4.26 3.86 -13.42
CA PRO A 116 4.35 5.10 -14.21
C PRO A 116 5.81 5.50 -14.51
N MET A 117 6.74 5.18 -13.62
CA MET A 117 8.16 5.49 -13.82
C MET A 117 8.73 4.62 -14.94
N VAL A 118 8.39 3.33 -14.96
CA VAL A 118 8.83 2.39 -16.01
C VAL A 118 8.23 2.77 -17.36
N ALA A 119 6.96 3.15 -17.40
CA ALA A 119 6.28 3.57 -18.63
C ALA A 119 6.91 4.82 -19.27
N GLN A 120 7.48 5.73 -18.49
CA GLN A 120 8.12 6.96 -18.99
C GLN A 120 9.58 6.78 -19.43
N MET A 121 10.15 5.57 -19.28
CA MET A 121 11.55 5.30 -19.64
C MET A 121 11.72 4.83 -21.10
N PHE A 122 10.64 4.52 -21.80
CA PHE A 122 10.60 4.03 -23.17
C PHE A 122 9.77 4.96 -24.05
#